data_AF-A0A1Z5JZ29-F1
#
_entry.id   AF-A0A1Z5JZ29-F1
#
_cell.length_a   1.000
_cell.length_b   1.000
_cell.length_c   1.000
_cell.angle_alpha   90.00
_cell.angle_beta   90.00
_cell.angle_gamma   90.00
#
_symmetry.space_group_name_H-M   'P 1'
#
loop_
_entity.id
_entity.type
_entity.pdbx_description
1 polymer ?
#
loop_
_entity_poly.entity_id
_entity_poly.type
_entity_poly.pdbx_seq_one_letter_code
_entity_poly.pdbx_strand_id
1 'polypeptide(L)'
;MKIFVSTMAALMVYTSQAWMTPQAIQKAAAAASFSASLAAAPLIANAVDFTGSYADPNHPNCQRVINVQGASATLSGTDGNPGCPADGSGKAWKLTGNVDGSTIFVDFSPKGGPPALKGVWDDAAPAGIKWPDGNKWTLKN
;
A
#
# COMPACT_ATOMS: atom_id res chain seq x y z
N MET A 1 51.23 63.99 17.14
CA MET A 1 50.14 64.95 17.46
C MET A 1 48.85 64.50 16.78
N LYS A 2 47.89 64.00 17.56
CA LYS A 2 46.44 63.95 17.30
C LYS A 2 45.78 63.53 18.62
N ILE A 3 44.80 64.30 19.08
CA ILE A 3 44.14 64.18 20.39
C ILE A 3 42.64 64.22 20.14
N PHE A 4 41.87 63.38 20.85
CA PHE A 4 40.47 63.51 21.30
C PHE A 4 40.10 62.10 21.85
N VAL A 5 39.99 61.82 23.16
CA VAL A 5 39.21 62.44 24.26
C VAL A 5 37.70 62.18 24.14
N SER A 6 37.22 61.23 24.96
CA SER A 6 36.03 61.33 25.84
C SER A 6 35.90 59.98 26.61
N THR A 7 35.90 59.93 27.96
CA THR A 7 34.78 60.11 28.91
C THR A 7 33.61 59.13 28.70
N MET A 8 32.86 58.60 29.70
CA MET A 8 32.93 58.58 31.18
C MET A 8 31.89 57.53 31.67
N ALA A 9 31.87 57.00 32.89
CA ALA A 9 32.75 57.08 34.07
C ALA A 9 32.66 55.76 34.88
N ALA A 10 33.39 55.66 36.00
CA ALA A 10 33.23 54.59 36.99
C ALA A 10 32.21 54.97 38.09
N LEU A 11 31.47 53.98 38.61
CA LEU A 11 30.95 53.87 40.00
C LEU A 11 30.71 52.36 40.27
N MET A 12 30.72 51.77 41.47
CA MET A 12 30.34 52.28 42.81
C MET A 12 30.24 51.19 43.92
N VAL A 13 30.97 50.07 43.83
CA VAL A 13 31.28 49.08 44.92
C VAL A 13 30.11 48.38 45.67
N TYR A 14 30.48 47.42 46.55
CA TYR A 14 29.80 46.94 47.78
C TYR A 14 28.43 46.23 47.61
N THR A 15 28.13 45.05 48.20
CA THR A 15 28.83 44.09 49.10
C THR A 15 28.46 42.64 48.63
N SER A 16 28.50 41.49 49.32
CA SER A 16 28.57 41.14 50.75
C SER A 16 29.10 39.70 51.03
N GLN A 17 29.10 39.34 52.32
CA GLN A 17 29.38 38.04 52.95
C GLN A 17 28.29 36.99 52.61
N ALA A 18 28.58 35.73 52.22
CA ALA A 18 29.13 34.58 52.99
C ALA A 18 28.04 33.67 53.62
N TRP A 19 28.48 32.60 54.31
CA TRP A 19 27.69 31.52 54.96
C TRP A 19 27.15 30.42 54.02
N MET A 20 26.96 29.22 54.58
CA MET A 20 26.79 27.94 53.85
C MET A 20 25.45 27.25 54.14
N THR A 21 25.11 26.26 53.30
CA THR A 21 24.14 25.15 53.55
C THR A 21 22.65 25.55 53.64
N PRO A 22 21.67 24.64 53.42
CA PRO A 22 21.77 23.17 53.42
C PRO A 22 21.42 22.46 52.09
N GLN A 23 21.69 21.15 52.05
CA GLN A 23 21.18 20.23 51.02
C GLN A 23 19.67 20.05 51.17
N ALA A 24 18.89 20.60 50.24
CA ALA A 24 17.45 20.38 50.18
C ALA A 24 17.12 19.12 49.35
N ILE A 25 16.86 17.99 50.02
CA ILE A 25 16.29 16.81 49.35
C ILE A 25 14.86 17.13 48.94
N GLN A 26 14.61 17.26 47.63
CA GLN A 26 13.27 17.28 47.05
C GLN A 26 13.05 16.01 46.22
N LYS A 27 11.83 15.49 46.28
CA LYS A 27 11.51 14.11 45.90
C LYS A 27 11.33 13.96 44.38
N ALA A 28 11.59 12.75 43.88
CA ALA A 28 11.32 12.43 42.48
C ALA A 28 9.82 12.51 42.17
N ALA A 29 9.50 13.14 41.04
CA ALA A 29 8.21 13.04 40.36
C ALA A 29 8.48 12.80 38.87
N ALA A 30 8.62 11.53 38.49
CA ALA A 30 8.79 11.17 37.08
C ALA A 30 7.47 11.43 36.33
N ALA A 31 7.42 12.53 35.58
CA ALA A 31 6.30 12.85 34.70
C ALA A 31 6.29 11.89 33.51
N ALA A 32 5.74 10.69 33.70
CA ALA A 32 5.54 9.69 32.66
C ALA A 32 4.45 10.18 31.69
N SER A 33 4.87 10.94 30.67
CA SER A 33 4.00 11.37 29.58
C SER A 33 3.62 10.16 28.72
N PHE A 34 2.46 9.56 29.02
CA PHE A 34 1.85 8.53 28.20
C PHE A 34 1.39 9.12 26.85
N SER A 35 2.31 9.19 25.89
CA SER A 35 1.98 9.36 24.48
C SER A 35 1.16 8.17 24.02
N ALA A 36 -0.17 8.30 24.09
CA ALA A 36 -1.10 7.31 23.58
C ALA A 36 -1.02 7.28 22.04
N SER A 37 -0.10 6.48 21.52
CA SER A 37 0.03 6.21 20.09
C SER A 37 -1.27 5.61 19.56
N LEU A 38 -2.10 6.46 18.93
CA LEU A 38 -3.24 6.01 18.15
C LEU A 38 -2.72 5.22 16.96
N ALA A 39 -2.63 3.89 17.13
CA ALA A 39 -2.44 2.96 16.04
C ALA A 39 -3.67 3.05 15.14
N ALA A 40 -3.57 3.88 14.10
CA ALA A 40 -4.56 3.93 13.03
C ALA A 40 -4.55 2.56 12.34
N ALA A 41 -5.50 1.71 12.70
CA ALA A 41 -5.75 0.48 11.98
C ALA A 41 -6.01 0.86 10.50
N PRO A 42 -5.36 0.20 9.53
CA PRO A 42 -5.62 0.51 8.13
C PRO A 42 -7.10 0.29 7.85
N LEU A 43 -7.75 1.32 7.32
CA LEU A 43 -9.09 1.16 6.76
C LEU A 43 -8.97 0.14 5.64
N ILE A 44 -9.51 -1.06 5.86
CA ILE A 44 -9.68 -2.05 4.80
C ILE A 44 -10.74 -1.47 3.87
N ALA A 45 -10.28 -0.72 2.87
CA ALA A 45 -11.08 -0.44 1.69
C ALA A 45 -11.55 -1.79 1.15
N ASN A 46 -12.87 -1.98 1.08
CA ASN A 46 -13.45 -3.27 0.70
C ASN A 46 -12.78 -3.77 -0.58
N ALA A 47 -12.08 -4.90 -0.48
CA ALA A 47 -11.40 -5.47 -1.63
C ALA A 47 -12.43 -5.74 -2.73
N VAL A 48 -12.07 -5.42 -3.97
CA VAL A 48 -12.90 -5.74 -5.12
C VAL A 48 -13.02 -7.27 -5.17
N ASP A 49 -14.25 -7.78 -5.18
CA ASP A 49 -14.45 -9.19 -5.45
C ASP A 49 -14.21 -9.45 -6.94
N PHE A 50 -13.04 -10.01 -7.25
CA PHE A 50 -12.69 -10.43 -8.60
C PHE A 50 -13.36 -11.77 -9.00
N THR A 51 -14.17 -12.39 -8.13
CA THR A 51 -14.86 -13.65 -8.43
C THR A 51 -15.83 -13.49 -9.59
N GLY A 52 -15.74 -14.39 -10.58
CA GLY A 52 -16.63 -14.36 -11.74
C GLY A 52 -16.07 -15.05 -12.98
N SER A 53 -16.86 -15.02 -14.05
CA SER A 53 -16.44 -15.42 -15.39
C SER A 53 -16.15 -14.19 -16.24
N TYR A 54 -15.12 -14.24 -17.07
CA TYR A 54 -14.65 -13.12 -17.88
C TYR A 54 -14.63 -13.45 -19.37
N ALA A 55 -14.64 -12.42 -20.21
CA ALA A 55 -14.27 -12.49 -21.63
C ALA A 55 -12.90 -11.86 -21.83
N ASP A 56 -12.01 -12.55 -22.55
CA ASP A 56 -10.66 -12.12 -22.88
C ASP A 56 -10.57 -11.93 -24.40
N PRO A 57 -10.48 -10.69 -24.92
CA PRO A 57 -10.49 -10.43 -26.36
C PRO A 57 -9.28 -11.04 -27.10
N ASN A 58 -8.17 -11.29 -26.40
CA ASN A 58 -7.01 -11.97 -26.96
C ASN A 58 -7.18 -13.49 -27.03
N HIS A 59 -8.22 -14.06 -26.41
CA HIS A 59 -8.55 -15.48 -26.45
C HIS A 59 -10.08 -15.71 -26.58
N PRO A 60 -10.67 -15.44 -27.77
CA PRO A 60 -12.11 -15.55 -27.99
C PRO A 60 -12.70 -16.92 -27.60
N ASN A 61 -13.92 -16.91 -27.05
CA ASN A 61 -14.67 -18.03 -26.46
C ASN A 61 -14.00 -18.77 -25.30
N CYS A 62 -12.70 -18.60 -25.06
CA CYS A 62 -12.00 -19.35 -24.04
C CYS A 62 -12.47 -19.01 -22.62
N GLN A 63 -12.43 -20.02 -21.75
CA GLN A 63 -12.84 -19.85 -20.36
C GLN A 63 -11.82 -19.02 -19.60
N ARG A 64 -12.32 -18.09 -18.79
CA ARG A 64 -11.57 -17.22 -17.89
C ARG A 64 -12.42 -17.11 -16.63
N VAL A 65 -12.05 -17.82 -15.58
CA VAL A 65 -12.82 -17.90 -14.32
C VAL A 65 -11.89 -17.56 -13.17
N ILE A 66 -12.37 -16.74 -12.25
CA ILE A 66 -11.65 -16.34 -11.04
C ILE A 66 -12.53 -16.69 -9.83
N ASN A 67 -11.92 -17.21 -8.78
CA ASN A 67 -12.54 -17.50 -7.49
C ASN A 67 -11.67 -16.92 -6.38
N VAL A 68 -12.20 -15.99 -5.60
CA VAL A 68 -11.49 -15.30 -4.51
C VAL A 68 -11.92 -15.88 -3.15
N GLN A 69 -10.96 -16.14 -2.28
CA GLN A 69 -11.16 -16.67 -0.93
C GLN A 69 -10.27 -15.88 0.04
N GLY A 70 -10.86 -14.89 0.71
CA GLY A 70 -10.10 -13.89 1.47
C GLY A 70 -9.20 -13.08 0.53
N ALA A 71 -7.90 -13.00 0.84
CA ALA A 71 -6.91 -12.36 -0.04
C ALA A 71 -6.38 -13.29 -1.16
N SER A 72 -6.74 -14.58 -1.18
CA SER A 72 -6.21 -15.55 -2.14
C SER A 72 -7.11 -15.66 -3.37
N ALA A 73 -6.53 -15.69 -4.57
CA ALA A 73 -7.24 -15.91 -5.82
C ALA A 73 -6.81 -17.22 -6.50
N THR A 74 -7.78 -17.98 -7.01
CA THR A 74 -7.56 -19.07 -7.97
C THR A 74 -8.12 -18.64 -9.32
N LEU A 75 -7.33 -18.79 -10.37
CA LEU A 75 -7.77 -18.54 -11.75
C LEU A 75 -7.73 -19.84 -12.54
N SER A 76 -8.73 -20.07 -13.37
CA SER A 76 -8.78 -21.22 -14.29
C SER A 76 -9.33 -20.82 -15.65
N GLY A 77 -9.03 -21.64 -16.65
CA GLY A 77 -9.47 -21.38 -18.01
C GLY A 77 -9.03 -22.43 -19.00
N THR A 78 -9.31 -22.14 -20.27
CA THR A 78 -8.86 -22.92 -21.43
C THR A 78 -8.05 -22.02 -22.35
N ASP A 79 -7.14 -22.59 -23.14
CA ASP A 79 -6.53 -21.88 -24.27
C ASP A 79 -6.78 -22.64 -25.58
N GLY A 80 -7.01 -21.88 -26.63
CA GLY A 80 -6.93 -22.29 -28.03
C GLY A 80 -6.22 -21.19 -28.83
N ASN A 81 -5.97 -21.44 -30.12
CA ASN A 81 -5.24 -20.52 -31.00
C ASN A 81 -6.01 -20.35 -32.32
N PRO A 82 -6.51 -19.14 -32.66
CA PRO A 82 -6.46 -17.90 -31.88
C PRO A 82 -7.44 -17.87 -30.70
N GLY A 83 -8.35 -18.83 -30.59
CA GLY A 83 -9.34 -18.92 -29.52
C GLY A 83 -9.90 -20.34 -29.40
N CYS A 84 -10.95 -20.48 -28.60
CA CYS A 84 -11.61 -21.75 -28.30
C CYS A 84 -12.88 -21.94 -29.18
N PRO A 85 -13.44 -23.16 -29.28
CA PRO A 85 -14.74 -23.37 -29.90
C PRO A 85 -15.86 -22.72 -29.06
N ALA A 86 -17.10 -22.69 -29.59
CA ALA A 86 -18.23 -22.03 -28.94
C ALA A 86 -18.65 -22.64 -27.57
N ASP A 87 -18.20 -23.87 -27.27
CA ASP A 87 -18.36 -24.52 -25.96
C ASP A 87 -17.29 -24.12 -24.92
N GLY A 88 -16.32 -23.29 -25.31
CA GLY A 88 -15.19 -22.88 -24.47
C GLY A 88 -14.19 -24.00 -24.16
N SER A 89 -14.23 -25.13 -24.87
CA SER A 89 -13.25 -26.22 -24.73
C SER A 89 -11.85 -25.82 -25.22
N GLY A 90 -10.81 -26.48 -24.73
CA GLY A 90 -9.42 -26.19 -25.10
C GLY A 90 -8.41 -26.73 -24.11
N LYS A 91 -7.15 -26.30 -24.21
CA LYS A 91 -6.09 -26.69 -23.27
C LYS A 91 -6.35 -26.05 -21.91
N ALA A 92 -6.88 -26.84 -20.96
CA ALA A 92 -7.18 -26.37 -19.62
C ALA A 92 -5.91 -25.91 -18.86
N TRP A 93 -6.06 -24.89 -18.03
CA TRP A 93 -5.01 -24.37 -17.14
C TRP A 93 -5.59 -23.88 -15.81
N LYS A 94 -4.72 -23.79 -14.80
CA LYS A 94 -5.01 -23.23 -13.47
C LYS A 94 -3.80 -22.43 -12.99
N LEU A 95 -4.05 -21.24 -12.44
CA LEU A 95 -3.06 -20.32 -11.87
C LEU A 95 -3.48 -19.90 -10.45
N THR A 96 -2.54 -19.35 -9.70
CA THR A 96 -2.76 -18.77 -8.36
C THR A 96 -2.44 -17.28 -8.36
N GLY A 97 -3.04 -16.56 -7.42
CA GLY A 97 -2.82 -15.14 -7.23
C GLY A 97 -3.27 -14.62 -5.88
N ASN A 98 -3.18 -13.32 -5.68
CA ASN A 98 -3.68 -12.62 -4.50
C ASN A 98 -4.36 -11.30 -4.87
N VAL A 99 -5.31 -10.87 -4.03
CA VAL A 99 -6.04 -9.60 -4.16
C VAL A 99 -5.52 -8.61 -3.11
N ASP A 100 -5.37 -7.36 -3.52
CA ASP A 100 -5.03 -6.21 -2.67
C ASP A 100 -5.85 -4.99 -3.11
N GLY A 101 -6.88 -4.64 -2.33
CA GLY A 101 -7.83 -3.57 -2.65
C GLY A 101 -8.49 -3.75 -4.03
N SER A 102 -8.17 -2.86 -4.98
CA SER A 102 -8.64 -2.88 -6.37
C SER A 102 -7.64 -3.50 -7.36
N THR A 103 -6.63 -4.23 -6.86
CA THR A 103 -5.59 -4.90 -7.65
C THR A 103 -5.62 -6.41 -7.42
N ILE A 104 -5.37 -7.18 -8.47
CA ILE A 104 -5.10 -8.62 -8.41
C ILE A 104 -3.70 -8.89 -8.98
N PHE A 105 -2.93 -9.74 -8.31
CA PHE A 105 -1.62 -10.22 -8.77
C PHE A 105 -1.73 -11.70 -9.09
N VAL A 106 -1.24 -12.13 -10.25
CA VAL A 106 -1.38 -13.52 -10.73
C VAL A 106 -0.05 -14.08 -11.20
N ASP A 107 0.26 -15.31 -10.77
CA ASP A 107 1.39 -16.07 -11.28
C ASP A 107 1.06 -16.66 -12.66
N PHE A 108 1.61 -16.06 -13.72
CA PHE A 108 1.54 -16.59 -15.08
C PHE A 108 2.77 -17.43 -15.47
N SER A 109 3.72 -17.68 -14.56
CA SER A 109 4.92 -18.47 -14.85
C SER A 109 4.65 -19.92 -15.30
N PRO A 110 3.57 -20.63 -14.86
CA PRO A 110 3.19 -21.92 -15.45
C PRO A 110 2.77 -21.87 -16.93
N LYS A 111 2.53 -20.66 -17.47
CA LYS A 111 2.25 -20.38 -18.89
C LYS A 111 3.42 -19.64 -19.59
N GLY A 112 4.55 -19.44 -18.91
CA GLY A 112 5.70 -18.69 -19.42
C GLY A 112 5.61 -17.17 -19.27
N GLY A 113 4.62 -16.64 -18.54
CA GLY A 113 4.50 -15.23 -18.19
C GLY A 113 5.23 -14.85 -16.89
N PRO A 114 5.10 -13.60 -16.41
CA PRO A 114 5.72 -13.16 -15.16
C PRO A 114 4.99 -13.76 -13.93
N PRO A 115 5.70 -13.96 -12.80
CA PRO A 115 5.14 -14.62 -11.61
C PRO A 115 4.22 -13.75 -10.74
N ALA A 116 4.01 -12.49 -11.11
CA ALA A 116 3.12 -11.56 -10.43
C ALA A 116 2.58 -10.50 -11.40
N LEU A 117 1.86 -10.93 -12.44
CA LEU A 117 1.21 -10.00 -13.36
C LEU A 117 0.13 -9.21 -12.62
N LYS A 118 0.26 -7.88 -12.63
CA LYS A 118 -0.68 -6.95 -11.99
C LYS A 118 -1.87 -6.67 -12.91
N GLY A 119 -3.06 -7.11 -12.51
CA GLY A 119 -4.35 -6.67 -13.04
C GLY A 119 -4.98 -5.61 -12.13
N VAL A 120 -5.62 -4.59 -12.70
CA VAL A 120 -6.30 -3.52 -11.95
C VAL A 120 -7.78 -3.52 -12.32
N TRP A 121 -8.65 -3.36 -11.31
CA TRP A 121 -10.09 -3.24 -11.56
C TRP A 121 -10.42 -1.96 -12.33
N ASP A 122 -11.35 -2.07 -13.26
CA ASP A 122 -11.86 -1.02 -14.12
C ASP A 122 -13.39 -1.09 -14.11
N ASP A 123 -14.02 -0.15 -13.42
CA ASP A 123 -15.48 -0.06 -13.24
C ASP A 123 -16.21 0.48 -14.48
N ALA A 124 -15.49 1.15 -15.38
CA ALA A 124 -16.00 1.62 -16.68
C ALA A 124 -16.65 0.47 -17.47
N ALA A 125 -17.94 0.63 -17.80
CA ALA A 125 -18.76 -0.42 -18.38
C ALA A 125 -18.29 -0.89 -19.78
N PRO A 126 -18.26 -2.21 -20.07
CA PRO A 126 -18.45 -3.33 -19.13
C PRO A 126 -17.26 -3.44 -18.16
N ALA A 127 -17.54 -3.56 -16.87
CA ALA A 127 -16.49 -3.61 -15.84
C ALA A 127 -15.56 -4.82 -16.00
N GLY A 128 -14.37 -4.77 -15.40
CA GLY A 128 -13.43 -5.90 -15.46
C GLY A 128 -12.00 -5.57 -15.03
N ILE A 129 -11.04 -6.32 -15.57
CA ILE A 129 -9.63 -6.26 -15.17
C ILE A 129 -8.79 -5.72 -16.35
N LYS A 130 -8.13 -4.57 -16.16
CA LYS A 130 -7.10 -4.05 -17.07
C LYS A 130 -5.74 -4.66 -16.74
N TRP A 131 -5.05 -5.17 -17.76
CA TRP A 131 -3.70 -5.75 -17.67
C TRP A 131 -2.63 -4.82 -18.27
N PRO A 132 -1.33 -5.03 -17.99
CA PRO A 132 -0.26 -4.10 -18.38
C PRO A 132 0.04 -4.07 -19.89
N ASP A 133 -0.43 -5.07 -20.64
CA ASP A 133 -0.37 -5.17 -22.11
C ASP A 133 -1.49 -4.36 -22.81
N GLY A 134 -2.40 -3.75 -22.05
CA GLY A 134 -3.59 -3.06 -22.56
C GLY A 134 -4.80 -3.97 -22.77
N ASN A 135 -4.69 -5.27 -22.50
CA ASN A 135 -5.83 -6.19 -22.54
C ASN A 135 -6.81 -5.85 -21.38
N LYS A 136 -8.12 -5.93 -21.64
CA LYS A 136 -9.16 -5.85 -20.61
C LYS A 136 -9.98 -7.14 -20.62
N TRP A 137 -9.88 -7.90 -19.53
CA TRP A 137 -10.78 -9.02 -19.28
C TRP A 137 -12.09 -8.46 -18.73
N THR A 138 -13.16 -8.45 -19.52
CA THR A 138 -14.47 -7.91 -19.10
C THR A 138 -15.24 -8.96 -18.32
N LEU A 139 -15.88 -8.55 -17.21
CA LEU A 139 -16.76 -9.42 -16.44
C LEU A 139 -17.97 -9.79 -17.29
N LYS A 140 -18.39 -11.05 -17.23
CA LYS A 140 -19.65 -11.53 -17.82
C LYS A 140 -20.76 -11.38 -16.78
N ASN A 141 -21.80 -10.64 -17.16
CA ASN A 141 -23.08 -10.55 -16.45
C ASN A 141 -23.93 -11.80 -16.69
#